data_AF-A0A8C5SNQ8-F1
#
_entry.id   AF-A0A8C5SNQ8-F1
#
_cell.length_a   1.000
_cell.length_b   1.000
_cell.length_c   1.000
_cell.angle_alpha   90.00
_cell.angle_beta   90.00
_cell.angle_gamma   90.00
#
_symmetry.space_group_name_H-M   'P 1'
#
loop_
_entity.id
_entity.type
_entity.pdbx_description
1 polymer ?
#
loop_
_entity_poly.entity_id
_entity_poly.type
_entity_poly.pdbx_seq_one_letter_code
_entity_poly.pdbx_strand_id
1 'polypeptide(L)'
;LSTYTYSSWKGRNLYIDNFYVMPEFRGEVAKPPLADWAPLPCCSELHMHVSYLKPENMAYLVRRGGENLTLQDGWRLFRFYGDHMGAGTERSNKLK
;
A
#
# COMPACT_ATOMS: atom_id res chain seq x y z
N LEU A 1 -10.17 -3.43 -2.88
CA LEU A 1 -9.98 -2.35 -3.87
C LEU A 1 -8.49 -2.21 -4.11
N SER A 2 -8.04 -2.26 -5.36
CA SER A 2 -6.64 -2.02 -5.74
C SER A 2 -6.56 -0.81 -6.68
N THR A 3 -5.48 -0.03 -6.54
CA THR A 3 -5.22 1.18 -7.32
C THR A 3 -3.80 1.13 -7.86
N TYR A 4 -3.55 1.71 -9.03
CA TYR A 4 -2.19 1.90 -9.51
C TYR A 4 -1.56 3.12 -8.84
N THR A 5 -0.38 2.93 -8.25
CA THR A 5 0.48 4.01 -7.78
C THR A 5 1.69 4.13 -8.71
N TYR A 6 2.38 5.26 -8.66
CA TYR A 6 3.61 5.46 -9.39
C TYR A 6 4.70 5.89 -8.43
N SER A 7 5.84 5.20 -8.49
CA SER A 7 7.07 5.67 -7.88
C SER A 7 7.98 6.25 -8.96
N SER A 8 8.72 7.31 -8.62
CA SER A 8 9.73 7.89 -9.51
C SER A 8 10.91 6.96 -9.80
N TRP A 9 11.09 5.92 -8.99
CA TRP A 9 12.24 5.01 -9.05
C TRP A 9 11.94 3.71 -9.81
N LYS A 10 10.72 3.19 -9.68
CA LYS A 10 10.33 1.86 -10.17
C LYS A 10 9.17 1.93 -11.17
N GLY A 11 8.60 3.11 -11.36
CA GLY A 11 7.49 3.31 -12.27
C GLY A 11 6.17 2.87 -11.64
N ARG A 12 5.33 2.21 -12.43
CA ARG A 12 3.97 1.84 -12.03
C ARG A 12 4.03 0.67 -11.03
N ASN A 13 3.30 0.82 -9.95
CA ASN A 13 3.19 -0.14 -8.86
C ASN A 13 1.70 -0.41 -8.58
N LEU A 14 1.40 -1.59 -8.04
CA LEU A 14 0.08 -1.93 -7.53
C LEU A 14 0.00 -1.52 -6.06
N TYR A 15 -1.11 -0.93 -5.64
CA TYR A 15 -1.37 -0.64 -4.23
C TYR A 15 -2.67 -1.29 -3.78
N ILE A 16 -2.63 -2.00 -2.66
CA ILE A 16 -3.81 -2.62 -2.03
C ILE A 16 -4.14 -1.88 -0.74
N ASP A 17 -5.36 -1.36 -0.69
CA ASP A 17 -5.84 -0.61 0.46
C ASP A 17 -6.35 -1.53 1.57
N ASN A 18 -7.13 -2.56 1.22
CA ASN A 18 -7.72 -3.49 2.18
C ASN A 18 -7.61 -4.93 1.69
N PHE A 19 -7.03 -5.79 2.53
CA PHE A 19 -6.97 -7.23 2.33
C PHE A 19 -7.53 -7.94 3.56
N TYR A 20 -8.61 -8.69 3.36
CA TYR A 20 -9.29 -9.42 4.41
C TYR A 20 -9.64 -10.83 3.93
N VAL A 21 -9.37 -11.81 4.80
CA VAL A 21 -9.76 -13.21 4.60
C VAL A 21 -10.69 -13.60 5.73
N MET A 22 -11.83 -14.20 5.39
CA MET A 22 -12.78 -14.75 6.36
C MET A 22 -12.08 -15.81 7.25
N PRO A 23 -12.30 -15.83 8.57
CA PRO A 23 -11.56 -16.68 9.51
C PRO A 23 -11.52 -18.17 9.15
N GLU A 24 -12.62 -18.68 8.60
CA GLU A 24 -12.83 -20.09 8.23
C GLU A 24 -11.86 -20.54 7.13
N PHE A 25 -11.30 -19.59 6.36
CA PHE A 25 -10.40 -19.84 5.23
C PHE A 25 -8.93 -19.50 5.55
N ARG A 26 -8.62 -19.05 6.77
CA ARG A 26 -7.26 -18.69 7.22
C ARG A 26 -6.44 -19.96 7.54
N GLY A 27 -6.14 -20.76 6.52
CA GLY A 27 -5.33 -21.97 6.65
C GLY A 27 -5.24 -22.74 5.35
N GLU A 28 -6.35 -22.83 4.62
CA GLU A 28 -6.44 -23.52 3.33
C GLU A 28 -6.22 -22.59 2.13
N VAL A 29 -6.67 -21.32 2.23
CA VAL A 29 -6.72 -20.38 1.08
C VAL A 29 -5.83 -19.15 1.27
N ALA A 30 -4.91 -19.18 2.25
CA ALA A 30 -3.98 -18.08 2.48
C ALA A 30 -2.77 -18.12 1.51
N LYS A 31 -3.01 -18.42 0.23
CA LYS A 31 -2.24 -17.76 -0.83
C LYS A 31 -3.04 -16.51 -1.11
N PRO A 32 -2.53 -15.29 -0.80
CA PRO A 32 -3.16 -14.13 -1.38
C PRO A 32 -3.17 -14.41 -2.89
N PRO A 33 -4.14 -13.89 -3.65
CA PRO A 33 -4.02 -13.88 -5.09
C PRO A 33 -2.83 -13.04 -5.57
N LEU A 34 -1.75 -12.85 -4.79
CA LEU A 34 -0.41 -12.48 -5.22
C LEU A 34 0.04 -13.26 -6.46
N ALA A 35 -0.29 -14.55 -6.53
CA ALA A 35 0.00 -15.38 -7.70
C ALA A 35 -0.87 -15.01 -8.92
N ASP A 36 -2.12 -14.57 -8.71
CA ASP A 36 -3.00 -14.05 -9.77
C ASP A 36 -2.75 -12.56 -10.05
N TRP A 37 -2.07 -11.85 -9.15
CA TRP A 37 -1.42 -10.56 -9.35
C TRP A 37 -0.05 -10.72 -9.97
N ALA A 38 0.21 -11.89 -10.61
CA ALA A 38 1.30 -12.12 -11.55
C ALA A 38 1.62 -10.81 -12.27
N PRO A 39 2.91 -10.43 -12.38
CA PRO A 39 3.31 -9.08 -12.73
C PRO A 39 2.50 -8.65 -13.94
N LEU A 40 1.52 -7.76 -13.69
CA LEU A 40 0.92 -7.03 -14.79
C LEU A 40 2.13 -6.50 -15.56
N PRO A 41 2.19 -6.60 -16.89
CA PRO A 41 3.43 -6.39 -17.64
C PRO A 41 4.15 -5.05 -17.36
N CYS A 42 3.48 -4.13 -16.67
CA CYS A 42 3.94 -2.82 -16.28
C CYS A 42 4.11 -2.60 -14.76
N CYS A 43 3.82 -3.57 -13.88
CA CYS A 43 3.87 -3.41 -12.42
C CYS A 43 4.92 -4.34 -11.82
N SER A 44 6.03 -3.78 -11.36
CA SER A 44 7.11 -4.54 -10.73
C SER A 44 6.96 -4.69 -9.22
N GLU A 45 6.08 -3.90 -8.58
CA GLU A 45 5.94 -3.89 -7.13
C GLU A 45 4.47 -3.85 -6.70
N LEU A 46 4.22 -4.45 -5.53
CA LEU A 46 2.96 -4.35 -4.80
C LEU A 46 3.22 -3.72 -3.44
N HIS A 47 2.51 -2.64 -3.14
CA HIS A 47 2.58 -1.93 -1.86
C HIS A 47 1.27 -2.07 -1.09
N MET A 48 1.37 -2.17 0.24
CA MET A 48 0.24 -2.12 1.15
C MET A 48 0.69 -1.66 2.54
N HIS A 49 -0.24 -1.11 3.32
CA HIS A 49 0.03 -0.81 4.72
C HIS A 49 -0.51 -1.90 5.63
N VAL A 50 0.28 -2.25 6.65
CA VAL A 50 -0.08 -3.24 7.65
C VAL A 50 0.03 -2.60 9.02
N SER A 51 -0.95 -2.83 9.88
CA SER A 51 -0.91 -2.35 11.25
C SER A 51 0.21 -3.05 12.03
N TYR A 52 1.02 -2.26 12.73
CA TYR A 52 2.06 -2.77 13.64
C TYR A 52 1.48 -3.66 14.76
N LEU A 53 0.21 -3.46 15.12
CA LEU A 53 -0.50 -4.25 16.13
C LEU A 53 -0.88 -5.66 15.66
N LYS A 54 -0.49 -6.05 14.45
CA LYS A 54 -0.79 -7.35 13.83
C LYS A 54 0.50 -8.04 13.36
N PRO A 55 1.38 -8.45 14.29
CA PRO A 55 2.66 -9.08 13.95
C PRO A 55 2.51 -10.36 13.13
N GLU A 56 1.40 -11.09 13.29
CA GLU A 56 1.07 -12.27 12.51
C GLU A 56 0.89 -11.96 11.02
N ASN A 57 0.27 -10.82 10.70
CA ASN A 57 0.06 -10.37 9.32
C ASN A 57 1.38 -9.89 8.69
N MET A 58 2.19 -9.18 9.46
CA MET A 58 3.53 -8.76 9.02
C MET A 58 4.41 -9.98 8.73
N ALA A 59 4.49 -10.92 9.67
CA ALA A 59 5.27 -12.14 9.52
C ALA A 59 4.78 -12.99 8.34
N TYR A 60 3.46 -13.02 8.10
CA TYR A 60 2.88 -13.69 6.94
C TYR A 60 3.36 -13.10 5.60
N LEU A 61 3.40 -11.77 5.46
CA LEU A 61 3.88 -11.13 4.23
C LEU A 61 5.39 -11.28 4.05
N VAL A 62 6.18 -11.15 5.12
CA VAL A 62 7.64 -11.35 5.08
C VAL A 62 8.00 -12.77 4.62
N ARG A 63 7.29 -13.80 5.12
CA ARG A 63 7.47 -15.18 4.65
C ARG A 63 7.15 -15.38 3.16
N ARG A 64 6.52 -14.41 2.50
CA ARG A 64 6.19 -14.41 1.07
C ARG A 64 7.06 -13.47 0.24
N GLY A 65 8.16 -12.96 0.81
CA GLY A 65 9.09 -12.07 0.12
C GLY A 65 8.73 -10.59 0.21
N GLY A 66 7.77 -10.21 1.06
CA GLY A 66 7.49 -8.81 1.36
C GLY A 66 8.56 -8.18 2.25
N GLU A 67 8.85 -6.91 2.01
CA GLU A 67 9.82 -6.13 2.80
C GLU A 67 9.10 -5.10 3.68
N ASN A 68 9.58 -4.90 4.91
CA ASN A 68 9.08 -3.85 5.79
C ASN A 68 9.84 -2.55 5.55
N LEU A 69 9.35 -1.75 4.61
CA LEU A 69 9.96 -0.48 4.21
C LEU A 69 10.06 0.55 5.35
N THR A 70 9.19 0.47 6.38
CA THR A 70 9.29 1.33 7.57
C THR A 70 10.54 1.00 8.40
N LEU A 71 10.87 -0.28 8.54
CA LEU A 71 12.05 -0.72 9.30
C LEU A 71 13.33 -0.66 8.46
N GLN A 72 13.23 -0.98 7.17
CA GLN A 72 14.36 -1.07 6.26
C GLN A 72 14.88 0.32 5.85
N ASP A 73 13.99 1.20 5.39
CA ASP A 73 14.37 2.49 4.80
C ASP A 73 13.85 3.70 5.59
N GLY A 74 13.11 3.46 6.69
CA GLY A 74 12.59 4.54 7.54
C GLY A 74 11.35 5.26 6.99
N TRP A 75 10.63 4.67 6.03
CA TRP A 75 9.41 5.28 5.48
C TRP A 75 8.32 5.49 6.54
N ARG A 76 7.55 6.57 6.39
CA ARG A 76 6.42 6.92 7.26
C ARG A 76 5.19 7.24 6.42
N LEU A 77 4.04 6.65 6.77
CA LEU A 77 2.76 6.99 6.16
C LEU A 77 2.21 8.27 6.79
N PHE A 78 2.02 9.31 5.97
CA PHE A 78 1.29 10.52 6.34
C PHE A 78 -0.10 10.49 5.73
N ARG A 79 -1.12 10.93 6.48
CA ARG A 79 -2.49 11.09 6.00
C ARG A 79 -2.95 12.51 6.28
N PHE A 80 -3.39 13.20 5.23
CA PHE A 80 -4.08 14.49 5.35
C PHE A 80 -5.58 14.25 5.29
N TYR A 81 -6.33 14.86 6.21
CA TYR A 81 -7.79 14.84 6.22
C TYR A 81 -8.34 15.99 5.36
N GLY A 82 -9.62 15.89 4.97
CA GLY A 82 -10.29 16.86 4.08
C GLY A 82 -10.09 18.31 4.47
N ASP A 83 -10.21 18.60 5.76
CA ASP A 83 -10.05 19.95 6.34
C ASP A 83 -8.64 20.54 6.13
N HIS A 84 -7.63 19.69 5.90
CA HIS A 84 -6.26 20.11 5.62
C HIS A 84 -5.93 20.16 4.12
N MET A 85 -6.80 19.62 3.26
CA MET A 85 -6.60 19.62 1.81
C MET A 85 -7.18 20.87 1.11
N GLY A 86 -7.93 21.72 1.83
CA GLY A 86 -8.66 22.87 1.30
C GLY A 86 -8.03 24.26 1.45
N ALA A 87 -6.81 24.40 1.95
CA ALA A 87 -6.21 25.73 2.22
C ALA A 87 -5.34 26.30 1.06
N GLY A 88 -5.28 25.61 -0.08
CA GLY A 88 -4.39 25.97 -1.20
C GLY A 88 -5.04 26.77 -2.34
N THR A 89 -6.37 26.88 -2.40
CA THR A 89 -7.06 27.36 -3.62
C THR A 89 -7.35 28.87 -3.62
N GLU A 90 -7.14 29.60 -2.52
CA GLU A 90 -7.50 31.03 -2.43
C GLU A 90 -6.30 32.02 -2.47
N ARG A 91 -5.04 31.56 -2.46
CA ARG A 91 -3.88 32.47 -2.37
C ARG A 91 -3.23 32.90 -3.69
N SER A 92 -3.73 32.48 -4.85
CA SER A 92 -3.12 32.84 -6.15
C SER A 92 -3.79 34.02 -6.89
N ASN A 93 -4.91 34.57 -6.41
CA ASN A 93 -5.64 35.66 -7.10
C ASN A 93 -5.43 37.07 -6.50
N LYS A 94 -4.41 37.28 -5.65
CA LYS A 94 -4.06 38.62 -5.12
C LYS A 94 -2.79 39.25 -5.68
N LEU A 95 -2.29 38.74 -6.80
CA LEU A 95 -1.16 39.33 -7.54
C LEU A 95 -1.49 39.40 -9.04
N LYS A 96 -2.50 40.21 -9.39
CA LYS A 96 -2.64 40.88 -10.69
C LYS A 96 -3.23 42.25 -10.48
#